data_AF-A0A8H7MZ89-F1
#
_entry.id   AF-A0A8H7MZ89-F1
#
_cell.length_a   1.000
_cell.length_b   1.000
_cell.length_c   1.000
_cell.angle_alpha   90.00
_cell.angle_beta   90.00
_cell.angle_gamma   90.00
#
_symmetry.space_group_name_H-M   'P 1'
#
loop_
_entity.id
_entity.type
_entity.pdbx_description
1 polymer ?
#
loop_
_entity_poly.entity_id
_entity_poly.type
_entity_poly.pdbx_seq_one_letter_code
_entity_poly.pdbx_strand_id
1 'polypeptide(L)'
;MPSSIHTTEKKEAAELAKRLRNEPDEDGFVTVTRGGRSAPASRNEAEEAKQRMLEKQDKKKSDMKDFYRFQLRQRRKDEHKALLRRFDEDRKKVDAMREKRGKFKPET
;
A
#
# COMPACT_ATOMS: atom_id res chain seq x y z
N MET A 1 43.48 -16.57 6.82
CA MET A 1 42.25 -17.36 7.10
C MET A 1 41.96 -17.30 8.60
N PRO A 2 41.10 -16.37 9.07
CA PRO A 2 40.34 -16.66 10.29
C PRO A 2 38.91 -16.08 10.24
N SER A 3 37.88 -16.91 10.07
CA SER A 3 36.48 -16.45 10.19
C SER A 3 35.50 -17.58 10.58
N SER A 4 35.82 -18.35 11.62
CA SER A 4 34.90 -19.41 12.11
C SER A 4 34.40 -19.22 13.54
N ILE A 5 34.96 -18.27 14.32
CA ILE A 5 34.63 -18.14 15.75
C ILE A 5 33.33 -17.33 15.96
N HIS A 6 33.09 -16.31 15.13
CA HIS A 6 31.89 -15.46 15.27
C HIS A 6 30.58 -16.14 14.87
N THR A 7 30.63 -17.26 14.15
CA THR A 7 29.42 -17.97 13.69
C THR A 7 28.92 -18.97 14.74
N THR A 8 29.78 -19.48 15.62
CA THR A 8 29.43 -20.40 16.70
C THR A 8 28.82 -19.63 17.89
N GLU A 9 29.45 -18.53 18.32
CA GLU A 9 28.96 -17.68 19.43
C GLU A 9 27.53 -17.15 19.17
N LYS A 10 27.24 -16.75 17.92
CA LYS A 10 25.91 -16.28 17.53
C LYS A 10 24.85 -17.39 17.54
N LYS A 11 25.23 -18.64 17.25
CA LYS A 11 24.33 -19.79 17.30
C LYS A 11 24.03 -20.20 18.75
N GLU A 12 25.04 -20.18 19.61
CA GLU A 12 24.90 -20.48 21.04
C GLU A 12 24.02 -19.45 21.75
N ALA A 13 24.22 -18.15 21.48
CA ALA A 13 23.36 -17.10 22.02
C ALA A 13 21.88 -17.24 21.57
N ALA A 14 21.66 -17.68 20.33
CA ALA A 14 20.31 -17.90 19.80
C ALA A 14 19.64 -19.16 20.39
N GLU A 15 20.40 -20.19 20.74
CA GLU A 15 19.86 -21.38 21.43
C GLU A 15 19.58 -21.10 22.90
N LEU A 16 20.46 -20.38 23.60
CA LEU A 16 20.25 -19.97 24.99
C LEU A 16 18.99 -19.10 25.13
N ALA A 17 18.79 -18.14 24.23
CA ALA A 17 17.59 -17.31 24.21
C ALA A 17 16.30 -18.10 23.90
N LYS A 18 16.37 -19.22 23.16
CA LYS A 18 15.22 -20.11 22.92
C LYS A 18 14.88 -20.94 24.15
N ARG A 19 15.87 -21.38 24.93
CA ARG A 19 15.67 -22.15 26.16
C ARG A 19 15.03 -21.28 27.24
N LEU A 20 15.58 -20.09 27.47
CA LEU A 20 15.04 -19.11 28.43
C LEU A 20 13.63 -18.60 28.09
N ARG A 21 13.14 -18.81 26.85
CA ARG A 21 11.78 -18.44 26.43
C ARG A 21 10.74 -19.52 26.73
N ASN A 22 11.16 -20.76 26.93
CA ASN A 22 10.28 -21.91 27.11
C ASN A 22 10.29 -22.45 28.55
N GLU A 23 11.18 -21.96 29.40
CA GLU A 23 11.16 -22.29 30.83
C GLU A 23 10.11 -21.40 31.53
N PRO A 24 9.05 -21.98 32.11
CA PRO A 24 8.09 -21.24 32.91
C PRO A 24 8.72 -20.79 34.22
N ASP A 25 8.42 -19.55 34.63
CA ASP A 25 8.86 -19.00 35.91
C ASP A 25 8.22 -19.75 37.10
N GLU A 26 8.71 -19.52 38.33
CA GLU A 26 8.22 -20.18 39.56
C GLU A 26 6.70 -20.03 39.79
N ASP A 27 6.08 -19.00 39.22
CA ASP A 27 4.64 -18.73 39.25
C ASP A 27 3.85 -19.32 38.04
N GLY A 28 4.48 -20.12 37.17
CA GLY A 28 3.83 -20.82 36.06
C GLY A 28 3.46 -19.96 34.84
N PHE A 29 3.94 -18.72 34.77
CA PHE A 29 3.74 -17.84 33.62
C PHE A 29 4.88 -17.97 32.61
N VAL A 30 4.53 -18.00 31.31
CA VAL A 30 5.49 -18.00 30.20
C VAL A 30 5.55 -16.61 29.59
N THR A 31 6.72 -15.97 29.66
CA THR A 31 6.92 -14.64 29.07
C THR A 31 7.06 -14.73 27.54
N VAL A 32 6.07 -14.22 26.80
CA VAL A 32 6.12 -14.21 25.33
C VAL A 32 7.02 -13.06 24.86
N THR A 33 8.33 -13.28 24.83
CA THR A 33 9.23 -12.36 24.12
C THR A 33 9.03 -12.50 22.61
N ARG A 34 8.79 -11.38 21.91
CA ARG A 34 8.81 -11.34 20.44
C ARG A 34 10.24 -11.69 19.98
N GLY A 35 10.42 -12.89 19.43
CA GLY A 35 11.71 -13.35 18.93
C GLY A 35 12.36 -12.30 18.03
N GLY A 36 13.60 -11.93 18.37
CA GLY A 36 14.41 -11.00 17.59
C GLY A 36 14.58 -11.50 16.16
N ARG A 37 14.50 -10.59 15.20
CA ARG A 37 14.65 -10.89 13.76
C ARG A 37 15.98 -11.62 13.52
N SER A 38 15.91 -12.85 13.03
CA SER A 38 17.04 -13.51 12.38
C SER A 38 17.31 -12.78 11.07
N ALA A 39 18.49 -12.16 10.98
CA ALA A 39 19.04 -11.43 9.84
C ALA A 39 18.34 -10.08 9.47
N PRO A 40 19.11 -9.07 9.00
CA PRO A 40 18.53 -7.93 8.31
C PRO A 40 17.81 -8.44 7.07
N ALA A 41 16.49 -8.21 6.97
CA ALA A 41 15.72 -8.55 5.79
C ALA A 41 16.42 -7.99 4.54
N SER A 42 16.48 -8.80 3.48
CA SER A 42 17.01 -8.35 2.19
C SER A 42 16.31 -7.05 1.78
N ARG A 43 17.05 -6.11 1.19
CA ARG A 43 16.55 -4.77 0.84
C ARG A 43 15.21 -4.83 0.10
N ASN A 44 15.02 -5.83 -0.75
CA ASN A 44 13.78 -6.08 -1.49
C ASN A 44 12.60 -6.48 -0.58
N GLU A 45 12.82 -7.34 0.41
CA GLU A 45 11.79 -7.77 1.36
C GLU A 45 11.40 -6.62 2.31
N ALA A 46 12.37 -5.77 2.68
CA ALA A 46 12.11 -4.56 3.46
C ALA A 46 11.32 -3.51 2.66
N GLU A 47 11.60 -3.35 1.37
CA GLU A 47 10.84 -2.48 0.47
C GLU A 47 9.42 -3.01 0.24
N GLU A 48 9.25 -4.32 0.02
CA GLU A 48 7.93 -4.94 -0.13
C GLU A 48 7.08 -4.85 1.16
N ALA A 49 7.70 -5.07 2.32
CA ALA A 49 7.02 -4.88 3.61
C ALA A 49 6.56 -3.43 3.82
N LYS A 50 7.37 -2.44 3.41
CA LYS A 50 6.99 -1.02 3.45
C LYS A 50 5.83 -0.72 2.50
N GLN A 51 5.87 -1.25 1.27
CA GLN A 51 4.77 -1.10 0.31
C GLN A 51 3.47 -1.69 0.85
N ARG A 52 3.51 -2.92 1.38
CA ARG A 52 2.34 -3.56 2.01
C ARG A 52 1.81 -2.78 3.22
N MET A 53 2.68 -2.11 3.99
CA MET A 53 2.26 -1.23 5.08
C MET A 53 1.59 0.05 4.57
N LEU A 54 2.12 0.66 3.51
CA LEU A 54 1.54 1.85 2.88
C LEU A 54 0.16 1.54 2.29
N GLU A 55 0.02 0.46 1.53
CA GLU A 55 -1.26 0.03 0.98
C GLU A 55 -2.31 -0.22 2.08
N LYS A 56 -1.90 -0.82 3.21
CA LYS A 56 -2.80 -1.01 4.36
C LYS A 56 -3.22 0.32 4.99
N GLN A 57 -2.32 1.30 5.05
CA GLN A 57 -2.67 2.64 5.54
C GLN A 57 -3.60 3.36 4.59
N ASP A 58 -3.37 3.26 3.29
CA ASP A 58 -4.21 3.91 2.28
C ASP A 58 -5.60 3.28 2.19
N LYS A 59 -5.71 1.95 2.33
CA LYS A 59 -6.99 1.26 2.49
C LYS A 59 -7.74 1.70 3.75
N LYS A 60 -7.06 1.76 4.91
CA LYS A 60 -7.68 2.27 6.14
C LYS A 60 -8.16 3.73 6.00
N LYS A 61 -7.40 4.56 5.28
CA LYS A 61 -7.79 5.95 4.99
C LYS A 61 -8.95 6.02 4.00
N SER A 62 -9.07 5.11 3.05
CA SER A 62 -10.22 5.07 2.13
C SER A 62 -11.47 4.56 2.82
N ASP A 63 -11.36 3.55 3.68
CA ASP A 63 -12.49 2.98 4.42
C ASP A 63 -13.07 3.97 5.43
N MET A 64 -12.26 4.94 5.87
CA MET A 64 -12.68 6.03 6.75
C MET A 64 -13.17 7.28 5.98
N LYS A 65 -13.13 7.27 4.64
CA LYS A 65 -13.79 8.29 3.80
C LYS A 65 -15.22 7.86 3.52
N ASP A 66 -16.08 8.86 3.25
CA ASP A 66 -17.49 8.65 2.89
C ASP A 66 -18.38 8.04 4.00
N PHE A 67 -18.01 8.23 5.28
CA PHE A 67 -18.82 7.80 6.44
C PHE A 67 -20.24 8.39 6.43
N TYR A 68 -20.39 9.61 5.91
CA TYR A 68 -21.69 10.29 5.87
C TYR A 68 -22.23 10.45 4.45
N ARG A 69 -23.56 10.35 4.32
CA ARG A 69 -24.29 10.48 3.04
C ARG A 69 -24.03 11.81 2.32
N PHE A 70 -23.76 12.89 3.04
CA PHE A 70 -23.46 14.19 2.43
C PHE A 70 -22.10 14.21 1.71
N GLN A 71 -21.11 13.46 2.20
CA GLN A 71 -19.79 13.33 1.59
C GLN A 71 -19.90 12.62 0.25
N LEU A 72 -20.64 11.50 0.22
CA LEU A 72 -20.92 10.77 -1.00
C LEU A 72 -21.70 11.61 -2.02
N ARG A 73 -22.70 12.39 -1.57
CA ARG A 73 -23.44 13.30 -2.46
C ARG A 73 -22.53 14.38 -3.05
N GLN A 74 -21.65 14.97 -2.24
CA GLN A 74 -20.72 15.99 -2.73
C GLN A 74 -19.73 15.41 -3.74
N ARG A 75 -19.14 14.26 -3.43
CA ARG A 75 -18.24 13.54 -4.33
C ARG A 75 -18.90 13.22 -5.67
N ARG A 76 -20.12 12.67 -5.66
CA ARG A 76 -20.89 12.38 -6.90
C ARG A 76 -21.18 13.64 -7.71
N LYS A 77 -21.47 14.77 -7.05
CA LYS A 77 -21.65 16.06 -7.75
C LYS A 77 -20.37 16.51 -8.42
N ASP A 78 -19.23 16.38 -7.75
CA ASP A 78 -17.93 16.78 -8.29
C ASP A 78 -17.52 15.89 -9.47
N GLU A 79 -17.73 14.57 -9.36
CA GLU A 79 -17.53 13.60 -10.44
C GLU A 79 -18.42 13.91 -11.66
N HIS A 80 -19.72 14.18 -11.42
CA HIS A 80 -20.66 14.54 -12.48
C HIS A 80 -20.28 15.87 -13.16
N LYS A 81 -19.85 16.87 -12.38
CA LYS A 81 -19.39 18.16 -12.91
C LYS A 81 -18.12 18.01 -13.74
N ALA A 82 -17.19 17.15 -13.32
CA ALA A 82 -15.99 16.85 -14.09
C ALA A 82 -16.34 16.16 -15.43
N LEU A 83 -17.31 15.24 -15.43
CA LEU A 83 -17.79 14.59 -16.63
C LEU A 83 -18.41 15.59 -17.61
N LEU A 84 -19.30 16.47 -17.14
CA LEU A 84 -19.91 17.51 -17.98
C LEU A 84 -18.86 18.45 -18.59
N ARG A 85 -17.86 18.87 -17.81
CA ARG A 85 -16.76 19.71 -18.31
C ARG A 85 -16.01 19.04 -19.46
N ARG A 86 -15.62 17.78 -19.29
CA ARG A 86 -14.93 17.01 -20.33
C ARG A 86 -15.79 16.86 -21.58
N PHE A 87 -17.08 16.58 -21.40
CA PHE A 87 -18.00 16.47 -22.52
C PHE A 87 -18.15 17.80 -23.29
N ASP A 88 -18.26 18.93 -22.59
CA ASP A 88 -18.34 20.24 -23.23
C ASP A 88 -17.04 20.61 -23.98
N GLU A 89 -15.89 20.26 -23.41
CA GLU A 89 -14.58 20.42 -24.05
C GLU A 89 -14.47 19.58 -25.34
N ASP A 90 -14.86 18.32 -25.27
CA ASP A 90 -14.87 17.41 -26.42
C ASP A 90 -15.86 17.88 -27.48
N ARG A 91 -17.05 18.32 -27.08
CA ARG A 91 -18.05 18.90 -27.98
C ARG A 91 -17.48 20.10 -28.72
N LYS A 92 -16.88 21.06 -28.01
CA LYS A 92 -16.23 22.24 -28.64
C LYS A 92 -15.13 21.83 -29.61
N LYS A 93 -14.34 20.82 -29.25
CA LYS A 93 -13.29 20.28 -30.13
C LYS A 93 -13.86 19.66 -31.40
N VAL A 94 -14.94 18.89 -31.29
CA VAL A 94 -15.64 18.29 -32.43
C VAL A 94 -16.27 19.36 -33.31
N ASP A 95 -16.92 20.36 -32.72
CA ASP A 95 -17.54 21.45 -33.48
C ASP A 95 -16.47 22.26 -34.25
N ALA A 96 -15.35 22.59 -33.61
CA ALA A 96 -14.22 23.23 -34.29
C ALA A 96 -13.63 22.36 -35.42
N MET A 97 -13.58 21.02 -35.25
CA MET A 97 -13.16 20.12 -36.32
C MET A 97 -14.17 20.05 -37.46
N ARG A 98 -15.47 20.10 -37.17
CA ARG A 98 -16.55 20.12 -38.18
C ARG A 98 -16.53 21.43 -38.97
N GLU A 99 -16.32 22.57 -38.32
CA GLU A 99 -16.15 23.86 -38.98
C GLU A 99 -14.94 23.84 -39.92
N LYS A 100 -13.78 23.35 -39.44
CA LYS A 100 -12.56 23.21 -40.25
C LYS A 100 -12.70 22.24 -41.42
N ARG A 101 -13.43 21.14 -41.24
CA ARG A 101 -13.71 20.17 -42.33
C ARG A 101 -14.71 20.71 -43.37
N GLY A 102 -15.42 21.80 -43.08
CA GLY A 102 -16.54 22.25 -43.88
C GLY A 102 -17.66 21.21 -43.95
N LYS A 103 -18.72 21.51 -44.70
CA LYS A 103 -19.80 20.52 -45.00
C LYS A 103 -19.26 19.45 -45.94
N PHE A 104 -18.40 18.56 -45.43
CA PHE A 104 -17.93 17.38 -46.16
C PHE A 104 -19.15 16.48 -46.43
N LYS A 105 -19.71 16.61 -47.64
CA LYS A 105 -20.64 15.64 -48.20
C LYS A 105 -19.78 14.61 -48.94
N PRO A 106 -19.65 13.38 -48.43
CA PRO A 106 -19.10 12.32 -49.26
C PRO A 106 -20.02 12.15 -50.47
N GLU A 107 -19.47 12.27 -51.68
CA GLU A 107 -20.13 11.74 -52.88
C GLU A 107 -20.32 10.24 -52.66
N THR A 108 -21.53 9.77 -52.93
CA THR A 108 -22.07 8.41 -52.75
C THR A 108 -21.14 7.29 -53.18
#